data_AF-A0A2V8C480-F1
#
_entry.id   AF-A0A2V8C480-F1
#
_cell.length_a   1.000
_cell.length_b   1.000
_cell.length_c   1.000
_cell.angle_alpha   90.00
_cell.angle_beta   90.00
_cell.angle_gamma   90.00
#
_symmetry.space_group_name_H-M   'P 1'
#
loop_
_entity.id
_entity.type
_entity.pdbx_description
1 polymer ?
#
loop_
_entity_poly.entity_id
_entity_poly.type
_entity_poly.pdbx_seq_one_letter_code
_entity_poly.pdbx_strand_id
1 'polypeptide(L)'
;MTTRGGPYVEAINHLPAGAILVLPQVSWEEYEHLLDDLVDRPGVRVSYDEGRLEIMTPSAEHEEYKDFILRLAQVFCEERRLPLETRGSATWQRRSLQ
;
A
#
# COMPACT_ATOMS: atom_id res chain seq x y z
N MET A 1 -5.68 -5.53 28.90
CA MET A 1 -6.71 -4.92 28.04
C MET A 1 -5.98 -4.05 27.05
N THR A 2 -5.38 -4.66 26.03
CA THR A 2 -4.59 -4.01 24.99
C THR A 2 -5.57 -3.45 23.96
N THR A 3 -5.51 -2.15 23.75
CA THR A 3 -6.36 -1.40 22.84
C THR A 3 -6.23 -1.97 21.43
N ARG A 4 -7.37 -2.20 20.77
CA ARG A 4 -7.45 -2.50 19.34
C ARG A 4 -6.85 -1.30 18.58
N GLY A 5 -5.70 -1.50 17.94
CA GLY A 5 -4.92 -0.44 17.28
C GLY A 5 -3.51 -0.35 17.87
N GLY A 6 -2.56 -1.08 17.29
CA GLY A 6 -1.14 -0.99 17.65
C GLY A 6 -0.52 0.39 17.33
N PRO A 7 0.75 0.62 17.72
CA PRO A 7 1.42 1.92 17.57
C PRO A 7 1.45 2.46 16.13
N TYR A 8 1.45 1.56 15.14
CA TYR A 8 1.43 1.92 13.72
C TYR A 8 0.08 2.51 13.28
N VAL A 9 -1.04 2.00 13.79
CA VAL A 9 -2.40 2.49 13.46
C VAL A 9 -2.59 3.92 13.97
N GLU A 10 -2.07 4.21 15.16
CA GLU A 10 -2.10 5.56 15.72
C GLU A 10 -1.30 6.55 14.85
N ALA A 11 -0.11 6.16 14.38
CA ALA A 11 0.67 6.98 13.48
C ALA A 11 -0.07 7.25 12.16
N ILE A 12 -0.69 6.23 11.56
CA ILE A 12 -1.49 6.33 10.33
C ILE A 12 -2.61 7.37 10.45
N ASN A 13 -3.31 7.41 11.59
CA ASN A 13 -4.40 8.36 11.82
C ASN A 13 -4.00 9.84 11.69
N HIS A 14 -2.71 10.14 11.91
CA HIS A 14 -2.18 11.49 11.92
C HIS A 14 -1.41 11.85 10.64
N LEU A 15 -1.30 10.92 9.68
CA LEU A 15 -0.65 11.20 8.41
C LEU A 15 -1.54 12.08 7.53
N PRO A 16 -1.04 13.21 7.01
CA PRO A 16 -1.79 13.99 6.04
C PRO A 16 -1.90 13.25 4.71
N ALA A 17 -2.86 13.62 3.86
CA ALA A 17 -2.96 13.08 2.51
C ALA A 17 -1.67 13.41 1.70
N GLY A 18 -1.19 12.43 0.94
CA GLY A 18 0.06 12.50 0.18
C GLY A 18 1.33 12.21 0.98
N ALA A 19 1.23 11.85 2.26
CA ALA A 19 2.39 11.58 3.10
C ALA A 19 2.96 10.18 2.90
N ILE A 20 4.26 10.06 3.20
CA ILE A 20 4.98 8.79 3.27
C ILE A 20 5.68 8.74 4.64
N LEU A 21 5.40 7.68 5.40
CA LEU A 21 6.07 7.34 6.65
C LEU A 21 6.94 6.11 6.43
N VAL A 22 8.22 6.21 6.80
CA VAL A 22 9.18 5.11 6.69
C VAL A 22 9.66 4.73 8.08
N LEU A 23 9.53 3.45 8.42
CA LEU A 23 9.89 2.89 9.72
C LEU A 23 10.93 1.78 9.51
N PRO A 24 12.17 1.96 10.01
CA PRO A 24 13.20 0.94 9.95
C PRO A 24 13.05 -0.07 11.09
N GLN A 25 13.66 -1.26 10.92
CA GLN A 25 13.75 -2.30 11.95
C GLN A 25 12.39 -2.87 12.40
N VAL A 26 11.39 -2.87 11.52
CA VAL A 26 10.09 -3.52 11.78
C VAL A 26 10.21 -5.00 11.48
N SER A 27 9.76 -5.88 12.37
CA SER A 27 9.78 -7.32 12.10
C SER A 27 8.68 -7.74 11.12
N TRP A 28 8.84 -8.92 10.50
CA TRP A 28 7.80 -9.49 9.63
C TRP A 28 6.48 -9.71 10.37
N GLU A 29 6.54 -10.14 11.63
CA GLU A 29 5.36 -10.39 12.48
C GLU A 29 4.60 -9.09 12.78
N GLU A 30 5.32 -7.99 13.06
CA GLU A 30 4.70 -6.68 13.24
C GLU A 30 4.01 -6.17 11.96
N TYR A 31 4.61 -6.44 10.79
CA TYR A 31 4.00 -6.11 9.50
C TYR A 31 2.72 -6.92 9.26
N GLU A 32 2.72 -8.22 9.53
CA GLU A 32 1.53 -9.08 9.41
C GLU A 32 0.40 -8.59 10.34
N HIS A 33 0.72 -8.28 11.59
CA HIS A 33 -0.25 -7.71 12.53
C HIS A 33 -0.80 -6.35 12.08
N LEU A 34 0.04 -5.49 11.52
CA LEU A 34 -0.42 -4.22 10.95
C LEU A 34 -1.37 -4.44 9.77
N LEU A 35 -1.11 -5.41 8.89
CA LEU A 35 -2.01 -5.72 7.79
C LEU A 35 -3.38 -6.19 8.28
N ASP A 36 -3.42 -7.04 9.32
CA ASP A 36 -4.67 -7.49 9.94
C ASP A 36 -5.47 -6.31 10.52
N ASP A 37 -4.79 -5.36 11.16
CA ASP A 37 -5.40 -4.14 11.70
C ASP A 37 -5.94 -3.20 10.61
N LEU A 38 -5.45 -3.32 9.37
CA LEU A 38 -5.80 -2.45 8.24
C LEU A 38 -6.79 -3.07 7.23
N VAL A 39 -7.25 -4.32 7.45
CA VAL A 39 -8.16 -5.03 6.53
C VAL A 39 -9.39 -4.19 6.15
N ASP A 40 -10.00 -3.52 7.12
CA ASP A 40 -11.21 -2.71 6.92
C ASP A 40 -10.91 -1.21 6.70
N ARG A 41 -9.66 -0.86 6.38
CA ARG A 41 -9.21 0.53 6.30
C ARG A 41 -8.71 0.91 4.91
N PRO A 42 -9.61 1.21 3.97
CA PRO A 42 -9.23 1.65 2.62
C PRO A 42 -8.49 3.00 2.66
N GLY A 43 -7.63 3.24 1.67
CA GLY A 43 -6.94 4.52 1.49
C GLY A 43 -5.56 4.63 2.15
N VAL A 44 -5.00 3.52 2.64
CA VAL A 44 -3.60 3.44 3.07
C VAL A 44 -2.90 2.36 2.25
N ARG A 45 -1.68 2.65 1.82
CA ARG A 45 -0.80 1.71 1.12
C ARG A 45 0.35 1.35 2.04
N VAL A 46 0.58 0.05 2.24
CA VAL A 46 1.66 -0.47 3.07
C VAL A 46 2.58 -1.31 2.20
N SER A 47 3.89 -1.11 2.34
CA SER A 47 4.93 -1.88 1.68
C SER A 47 5.99 -2.27 2.69
N TYR A 48 6.54 -3.47 2.57
CA TYR A 48 7.56 -3.99 3.48
C TYR A 48 8.70 -4.60 2.68
N ASP A 49 9.92 -4.26 3.05
CA ASP A 49 11.15 -4.77 2.44
C ASP A 49 12.23 -4.96 3.51
N GLU A 50 12.54 -6.21 3.85
CA GLU A 50 13.61 -6.60 4.80
C GLU A 50 13.72 -5.74 6.07
N GLY A 51 12.57 -5.42 6.67
CA GLY A 51 12.46 -4.65 7.91
C GLY A 51 12.32 -3.15 7.73
N ARG A 52 12.28 -2.67 6.48
CA ARG A 52 11.84 -1.33 6.10
C ARG A 52 10.35 -1.36 5.78
N LEU A 53 9.55 -0.83 6.70
CA LEU A 53 8.11 -0.63 6.51
C LEU A 53 7.85 0.77 5.96
N GLU A 54 7.10 0.86 4.86
CA GLU A 54 6.64 2.12 4.28
C GLU A 54 5.12 2.17 4.28
N ILE A 55 4.58 3.29 4.75
CA ILE A 55 3.15 3.57 4.84
C ILE A 55 2.89 4.87 4.07
N MET A 56 2.02 4.80 3.08
CA MET A 56 1.62 5.94 2.26
C MET A 56 0.12 6.19 2.38
N THR A 57 -0.26 7.45 2.45
CA THR A 57 -1.65 7.93 2.33
C THR A 57 -1.83 8.57 0.96
N PRO A 58 -2.34 7.88 -0.07
CA PRO A 58 -2.49 8.47 -1.40
C PRO A 58 -3.32 9.77 -1.35
N SER A 59 -2.85 10.81 -2.04
CA SER A 59 -3.62 12.03 -2.26
C SER A 59 -4.61 11.85 -3.43
N ALA A 60 -5.59 12.75 -3.53
CA ALA A 60 -6.48 12.77 -4.70
C ALA A 60 -5.68 12.93 -6.01
N GLU A 61 -4.68 13.83 -6.00
CA GLU A 61 -3.77 14.04 -7.13
C GLU A 61 -2.99 12.76 -7.51
N HIS A 62 -2.55 11.96 -6.53
CA HIS A 62 -1.91 10.68 -6.79
C HIS A 62 -2.86 9.71 -7.53
N GLU A 63 -4.12 9.63 -7.09
CA GLU A 63 -5.12 8.79 -7.75
C GLU A 63 -5.45 9.28 -9.16
N GLU A 64 -5.52 10.60 -9.38
CA GLU A 64 -5.71 11.20 -10.71
C GLU A 64 -4.57 10.81 -11.67
N TYR A 65 -3.32 10.93 -11.24
CA TYR A 65 -2.16 10.55 -12.07
C TYR A 65 -2.10 9.05 -12.33
N LYS A 66 -2.36 8.22 -11.33
CA LYS A 66 -2.42 6.77 -11.47
C LYS A 66 -3.47 6.37 -12.52
N ASP A 67 -4.66 6.96 -12.45
CA ASP A 67 -5.75 6.68 -13.39
C ASP A 67 -5.44 7.19 -14.80
N PHE A 68 -4.81 8.37 -14.92
CA PHE A 68 -4.37 8.90 -16.21
C PHE A 68 -3.38 7.96 -16.90
N ILE A 69 -2.35 7.50 -16.18
CA ILE A 69 -1.34 6.57 -16.72
C ILE A 69 -1.99 5.24 -17.11
N LEU A 70 -2.88 4.71 -16.26
CA LEU A 70 -3.61 3.47 -16.57
C LEU A 70 -4.43 3.60 -17.85
N ARG A 71 -5.13 4.72 -18.06
CA ARG A 71 -5.91 4.95 -19.29
C ARG A 71 -5.03 5.00 -20.53
N LEU A 72 -3.87 5.63 -20.47
CA LEU A 72 -2.92 5.63 -21.58
C LEU A 72 -2.44 4.21 -21.91
N ALA A 73 -2.08 3.42 -20.89
CA ALA A 73 -1.68 2.04 -21.06
C ALA A 73 -2.81 1.16 -21.63
N GLN A 74 -4.05 1.38 -21.17
CA GLN A 74 -5.24 0.68 -21.66
C GLN A 74 -5.43 0.90 -23.16
N VAL A 75 -5.49 2.16 -23.60
CA VAL A 75 -5.66 2.48 -25.03
C VAL A 75 -4.53 1.87 -25.86
N PHE A 76 -3.29 1.95 -25.39
CA PHE A 76 -2.16 1.36 -26.09
C PHE A 76 -2.29 -0.18 -26.22
N CYS A 77 -2.65 -0.87 -25.15
CA CYS A 77 -2.82 -2.32 -25.13
C CYS A 77 -4.00 -2.76 -25.99
N GLU A 78 -5.12 -2.03 -25.96
CA GLU A 78 -6.31 -2.26 -26.78
C GLU A 78 -5.96 -2.21 -28.27
N GLU A 79 -5.29 -1.13 -28.72
CA GLU A 79 -4.87 -0.97 -30.12
C GLU A 79 -3.90 -2.08 -30.58
N ARG A 80 -3.04 -2.55 -29.66
CA ARG A 80 -2.07 -3.62 -29.94
C ARG A 80 -2.61 -5.03 -29.68
N ARG A 81 -3.85 -5.18 -29.21
CA ARG A 81 -4.45 -6.46 -28.78
C ARG A 81 -3.59 -7.20 -27.76
N LEU A 82 -2.99 -6.45 -26.84
CA LEU A 82 -2.20 -7.00 -25.74
C LEU A 82 -3.08 -7.16 -24.50
N PRO A 83 -2.92 -8.25 -23.74
CA PRO A 83 -3.58 -8.37 -22.45
C PRO A 83 -3.02 -7.32 -21.47
N LEU A 84 -3.90 -6.68 -20.71
CA LEU A 84 -3.55 -5.77 -19.63
C LEU A 84 -4.31 -6.18 -18.37
N GLU A 85 -3.58 -6.44 -17.30
CA GLU A 85 -4.15 -6.80 -16.01
C GLU A 85 -3.82 -5.75 -14.96
N THR A 86 -4.81 -5.37 -14.16
CA THR A 86 -4.61 -4.49 -13.00
C THR A 86 -4.69 -5.31 -11.72
N ARG A 87 -3.82 -5.00 -10.75
CA ARG A 87 -3.76 -5.65 -9.43
C ARG A 87 -3.72 -4.59 -8.33
N GLY A 88 -4.65 -3.64 -8.43
CA GLY A 88 -4.70 -2.39 -7.66
C GLY A 88 -4.28 -2.50 -6.20
N SER A 89 -5.16 -3.00 -5.32
CA SER A 89 -4.91 -3.17 -3.88
C SER A 89 -4.45 -4.57 -3.49
N ALA A 90 -3.89 -5.32 -4.45
CA ALA A 90 -3.40 -6.66 -4.15
C ALA A 90 -2.15 -6.59 -3.28
N THR A 91 -2.22 -7.19 -2.09
CA THR A 91 -1.06 -7.37 -1.22
C THR A 91 -0.47 -8.76 -1.47
N TRP A 92 0.80 -8.81 -1.87
CA TRP A 92 1.54 -10.05 -2.06
C TRP A 92 2.48 -10.24 -0.87
N GLN A 93 2.34 -11.36 -0.18
CA GLN A 93 3.12 -11.67 1.02
C GLN A 93 4.11 -12.77 0.71
N ARG A 94 5.40 -12.47 0.92
CA ARG A 94 6.47 -13.45 0.82
C ARG A 94 7.52 -13.14 1.87
N ARG A 95 7.59 -13.98 2.90
CA ARG A 95 8.48 -13.81 4.05
C ARG A 95 9.98 -13.86 3.68
N SER A 96 10.33 -14.58 2.63
CA SER A 96 11.69 -14.63 2.09
C SER A 96 11.67 -14.79 0.57
N LEU A 97 12.50 -14.02 -0.13
CA LEU A 97 12.78 -14.28 -1.54
C LEU A 97 13.76 -15.47 -1.58
N GLN A 98 13.26 -16.68 -1.82
CA GLN A 98 14.11 -17.79 -2.26
C GLN A 98 14.49 -17.63 -3.72
#